data_AF-A0A924YDP5-F1
#
_entry.id   AF-A0A924YDP5-F1
#
_cell.length_a   1.000
_cell.length_b   1.000
_cell.length_c   1.000
_cell.angle_alpha   90.00
_cell.angle_beta   90.00
_cell.angle_gamma   90.00
#
_symmetry.space_group_name_H-M   'P 1'
#
loop_
_entity.id
_entity.type
_entity.pdbx_description
1 polymer ?
#
loop_
_entity_poly.entity_id
_entity_poly.type
_entity_poly.pdbx_seq_one_letter_code
_entity_poly.pdbx_strand_id
1 'polypeptide(L)'
;YFKLGIDTITPTHDLNADQISQLAQSIGGERFEVIAYHHLPVFHTEHCVFCRFLSNGTSFLDCGHPCEKHKVALQDVQGRNHPVMADVGCRNTVFGAQAQVASRHLDQMVQSGIVHYRLEFVHESAETVRQVSAAFKSYFSGKINAATLDQRLQKVAPEGITEGSLFVPDDYLKLPVMQ
;
A
#
# COMPACT_ATOMS: atom_id res chain seq x y z
N TYR A 1 10.41 8.12 -20.99
CA TYR A 1 10.82 8.46 -19.61
C TYR A 1 12.34 8.42 -19.45
N PHE A 2 13.01 7.28 -19.57
CA PHE A 2 14.46 7.21 -19.34
C PHE A 2 15.32 8.11 -20.24
N LYS A 3 14.94 8.27 -21.52
CA LYS A 3 15.60 9.23 -22.44
C LYS A 3 15.44 10.70 -22.02
N LEU A 4 14.52 11.00 -21.10
CA LEU A 4 14.28 12.34 -20.54
C LEU A 4 15.02 12.55 -19.20
N GLY A 5 15.88 11.61 -18.79
CA GLY A 5 16.69 11.72 -17.56
C GLY A 5 16.02 11.20 -16.29
N ILE A 6 14.90 10.45 -16.40
CA ILE A 6 14.34 9.70 -15.27
C ILE A 6 15.19 8.44 -15.07
N ASP A 7 15.59 8.16 -13.82
CA ASP A 7 16.39 6.97 -13.49
C ASP A 7 15.52 5.76 -13.14
N THR A 8 14.48 5.97 -12.32
CA THR A 8 13.58 4.93 -11.82
C THR A 8 12.11 5.28 -12.05
N ILE A 9 11.27 4.24 -12.19
CA ILE A 9 9.81 4.35 -12.30
C ILE A 9 9.13 3.43 -11.29
N THR A 10 7.97 3.85 -10.78
CA THR A 10 7.09 3.01 -9.96
C THR A 10 5.92 2.53 -10.80
N PRO A 11 5.72 1.20 -10.97
CA PRO A 11 4.50 0.65 -11.55
C PRO A 11 3.23 1.15 -10.85
N THR A 12 2.14 1.35 -11.60
CA THR A 12 0.84 1.67 -10.98
C THR A 12 0.29 0.44 -10.27
N HIS A 13 -0.71 0.65 -9.41
CA HIS A 13 -1.38 -0.44 -8.70
C HIS A 13 -2.23 -1.35 -9.61
N ASP A 14 -2.34 -1.04 -10.91
CA ASP A 14 -3.09 -1.85 -11.88
C ASP A 14 -2.30 -3.07 -12.38
N LEU A 15 -0.97 -3.07 -12.17
CA LEU A 15 -0.12 -4.18 -12.58
C LEU A 15 0.02 -5.21 -11.47
N ASN A 16 -0.11 -6.48 -11.84
CA ASN A 16 0.16 -7.59 -10.95
C ASN A 16 1.66 -7.91 -10.86
N ALA A 17 2.05 -8.79 -9.93
CA ALA A 17 3.45 -9.13 -9.69
C ALA A 17 4.17 -9.72 -10.90
N ASP A 18 3.48 -10.54 -11.70
CA ASP A 18 4.05 -11.15 -12.91
C ASP A 18 4.31 -10.10 -13.98
N GLN A 19 3.36 -9.19 -14.22
CA GLN A 19 3.50 -8.10 -15.17
C GLN A 19 4.64 -7.15 -14.78
N ILE A 20 4.75 -6.82 -13.48
CA ILE A 20 5.87 -6.03 -12.94
C ILE A 20 7.20 -6.74 -13.24
N SER A 21 7.29 -8.04 -12.93
CA SER A 21 8.52 -8.81 -13.12
C SER A 21 8.90 -8.97 -14.60
N GLN A 22 7.92 -9.16 -15.48
CA GLN A 22 8.14 -9.23 -16.94
C GLN A 22 8.62 -7.89 -17.50
N LEU A 23 8.02 -6.77 -17.06
CA LEU A 23 8.47 -5.44 -17.46
C LEU A 23 9.91 -5.19 -17.01
N ALA A 24 10.23 -5.50 -15.75
CA ALA A 24 11.58 -5.39 -15.21
C ALA A 24 12.60 -6.20 -16.03
N GLN A 25 12.30 -7.45 -16.38
CA GLN A 25 13.16 -8.26 -17.25
C GLN A 25 13.34 -7.65 -18.64
N SER A 26 12.30 -7.02 -19.19
CA SER A 26 12.31 -6.50 -20.56
C SER A 26 13.10 -5.19 -20.73
N ILE A 27 13.10 -4.30 -19.73
CA ILE A 27 13.69 -2.96 -19.86
C ILE A 27 14.76 -2.61 -18.81
N GLY A 28 15.08 -3.55 -17.91
CA GLY A 28 16.07 -3.41 -16.84
C GLY A 28 15.41 -3.22 -15.47
N GLY A 29 15.57 -4.20 -14.57
CA GLY A 29 14.95 -4.19 -13.25
C GLY A 29 15.49 -3.10 -12.33
N GLU A 30 16.72 -2.64 -12.54
CA GLU A 30 17.31 -1.52 -11.81
C GLU A 30 16.56 -0.21 -11.99
N ARG A 31 15.73 -0.12 -13.04
CA ARG A 31 14.90 1.05 -13.33
C ARG A 31 13.55 1.04 -12.61
N PHE A 32 13.26 0.02 -11.81
CA PHE A 32 11.98 -0.12 -11.13
C PHE A 32 12.12 0.11 -9.62
N GLU A 33 11.21 0.92 -9.08
CA GLU A 33 10.93 1.00 -7.65
C GLU A 33 9.55 0.42 -7.36
N VAL A 34 9.50 -0.77 -6.78
CA VAL A 34 8.24 -1.47 -6.48
C VAL A 34 7.78 -1.16 -5.07
N ILE A 35 6.48 -0.87 -4.91
CA ILE A 35 5.86 -0.72 -3.59
C ILE A 35 5.67 -2.12 -2.99
N ALA A 36 6.48 -2.46 -1.99
CA ALA A 36 6.48 -3.79 -1.38
C ALA A 36 5.56 -3.89 -0.16
N TYR A 37 5.16 -2.75 0.41
CA TYR A 37 4.22 -2.64 1.54
C TYR A 37 3.51 -1.30 1.43
N HIS A 38 2.18 -1.30 1.43
CA HIS A 38 1.37 -0.08 1.54
C HIS A 38 -0.07 -0.41 1.89
N HIS A 39 -0.84 0.61 2.28
CA HIS A 39 -2.29 0.54 2.19
C HIS A 39 -2.72 1.18 0.87
N LEU A 40 -3.56 0.52 0.08
CA LEU A 40 -4.01 1.04 -1.22
C LEU A 40 -4.92 2.27 -1.01
N PRO A 41 -4.69 3.42 -1.66
CA PRO A 41 -5.66 4.51 -1.69
C PRO A 41 -6.91 4.07 -2.46
N VAL A 42 -7.99 3.73 -1.75
CA VAL A 42 -9.19 3.15 -2.37
C VAL A 42 -10.21 4.19 -2.80
N PHE A 43 -10.22 5.36 -2.15
CA PHE A 43 -11.17 6.42 -2.47
C PHE A 43 -10.63 7.79 -2.10
N HIS A 44 -10.84 8.78 -2.98
CA HIS A 44 -10.53 10.19 -2.73
C HIS A 44 -11.82 11.01 -2.74
N THR A 45 -11.93 11.98 -1.84
CA THR A 45 -13.09 12.88 -1.77
C THR A 45 -12.68 14.28 -1.34
N GLU A 46 -13.34 15.29 -1.93
CA GLU A 46 -13.22 16.68 -1.48
C GLU A 46 -14.05 16.96 -0.22
N HIS A 47 -14.93 16.02 0.16
CA HIS A 47 -15.69 16.13 1.41
C HIS A 47 -14.81 15.76 2.61
N CYS A 48 -14.40 16.77 3.38
CA CYS A 48 -13.59 16.56 4.57
C CYS A 48 -14.44 16.05 5.75
N VAL A 49 -14.38 14.73 6.03
CA VAL A 49 -15.11 14.11 7.14
C VAL A 49 -14.64 14.63 8.50
N PHE A 50 -13.37 15.02 8.61
CA PHE A 50 -12.84 15.63 9.83
C PHE A 50 -13.51 16.98 10.12
N CYS A 51 -13.58 17.87 9.13
CA CYS A 51 -14.27 19.15 9.28
C CYS A 51 -15.75 18.92 9.60
N ARG A 52 -16.40 18.02 8.85
CA ARG A 52 -17.85 17.82 8.96
C ARG A 52 -18.29 17.27 10.32
N PHE A 53 -17.52 16.36 10.91
CA PHE A 53 -17.94 15.63 12.10
C PHE A 53 -17.17 15.97 13.37
N LEU A 54 -15.99 16.59 13.27
CA LEU A 54 -15.12 16.90 14.41
C LEU A 54 -14.86 18.41 14.58
N SER A 55 -15.63 19.25 13.89
CA SER A 55 -15.55 20.71 14.01
C SER A 55 -16.93 21.36 13.94
N ASN A 56 -17.01 22.60 14.40
CA ASN A 56 -18.15 23.49 14.17
C ASN A 56 -17.97 24.35 12.91
N GLY A 57 -16.78 24.33 12.29
CA GLY A 57 -16.50 25.02 11.03
C GLY A 57 -17.11 24.31 9.83
N THR A 58 -17.20 25.01 8.71
CA THR A 58 -17.81 24.51 7.46
C THR A 58 -16.84 24.41 6.29
N SER A 59 -15.60 24.88 6.46
CA SER A 59 -14.57 24.95 5.43
C SER A 59 -13.17 24.72 6.00
N PHE A 60 -12.16 24.63 5.13
CA PHE A 60 -10.76 24.56 5.56
C PHE A 60 -10.28 25.83 6.28
N LEU A 61 -10.98 26.96 6.14
CA LEU A 61 -10.61 28.25 6.73
C LEU A 61 -10.96 28.33 8.22
N ASP A 62 -11.99 27.61 8.66
CA ASP A 62 -12.59 27.73 9.99
C ASP A 62 -12.72 26.39 10.73
N CYS A 63 -12.28 25.28 10.14
CA CYS A 63 -12.42 23.96 10.77
C CYS A 63 -11.49 23.74 11.98
N GLY A 64 -10.42 24.52 12.13
CA GLY A 64 -9.45 24.34 13.21
C GLY A 64 -8.57 23.07 13.06
N HIS A 65 -8.52 22.49 11.86
CA HIS A 65 -7.68 21.34 11.48
C HIS A 65 -7.74 20.12 12.42
N PRO A 66 -8.93 19.57 12.74
CA PRO A 66 -9.05 18.38 13.59
C PRO A 66 -8.31 17.17 13.01
N CYS A 67 -8.12 17.11 11.69
CA CYS A 67 -7.36 16.06 11.02
C CYS A 67 -5.89 15.92 11.49
N GLU A 68 -5.30 16.95 12.11
CA GLU A 68 -3.91 16.88 12.61
C GLU A 68 -3.80 16.17 13.96
N LYS A 69 -4.91 16.05 14.70
CA LYS A 69 -4.92 15.54 16.08
C LYS A 69 -5.74 14.26 16.24
N HIS A 70 -6.67 14.02 15.32
CA HIS A 70 -7.58 12.89 15.36
C HIS A 70 -7.23 11.86 14.31
N LYS A 71 -7.24 10.59 14.72
CA LYS A 71 -7.23 9.45 13.79
C LYS A 71 -8.66 9.03 13.54
N VAL A 72 -9.05 8.94 12.27
CA VAL A 72 -10.39 8.55 11.84
C VAL A 72 -10.26 7.35 10.90
N ALA A 73 -11.20 6.42 11.01
CA ALA A 73 -11.34 5.31 10.09
C ALA A 73 -12.82 5.07 9.77
N LEU A 74 -13.09 4.51 8.60
CA LEU A 74 -14.40 3.97 8.23
C LEU A 74 -14.42 2.47 8.54
N GLN A 75 -15.43 2.01 9.29
CA GLN A 75 -15.59 0.59 9.54
C GLN A 75 -16.46 -0.04 8.45
N ASP A 76 -15.98 -1.12 7.83
CA ASP A 76 -16.75 -1.86 6.83
C ASP A 76 -17.73 -2.87 7.46
N VAL A 77 -18.52 -3.56 6.63
CA VAL A 77 -19.50 -4.57 7.08
C VAL A 77 -18.86 -5.81 7.73
N GLN A 78 -17.56 -6.01 7.53
CA GLN A 78 -16.78 -7.09 8.15
C GLN A 78 -16.06 -6.62 9.43
N GLY A 79 -16.26 -5.36 9.83
CA GLY A 79 -15.67 -4.75 11.02
C GLY A 79 -14.26 -4.20 10.83
N ARG A 80 -13.71 -4.23 9.61
CA ARG A 80 -12.35 -3.74 9.32
C ARG A 80 -12.30 -2.23 9.29
N ASN A 81 -11.24 -1.65 9.83
CA ASN A 81 -11.08 -0.20 9.87
C ASN A 81 -10.23 0.31 8.69
N HIS A 82 -10.87 1.08 7.82
CA HIS A 82 -10.26 1.76 6.68
C HIS A 82 -9.77 3.15 7.09
N PRO A 83 -8.45 3.39 7.15
CA PRO A 83 -7.91 4.66 7.62
C PRO A 83 -8.31 5.80 6.68
N VAL A 84 -8.67 6.95 7.26
CA VAL A 84 -8.93 8.18 6.50
C VAL A 84 -7.83 9.18 6.82
N MET A 85 -7.19 9.72 5.79
CA MET A 85 -6.21 10.81 5.94
C MET A 85 -6.67 12.04 5.19
N ALA A 86 -6.44 13.22 5.78
CA ALA A 86 -6.58 14.48 5.07
C ALA A 86 -5.22 14.88 4.47
N ASP A 87 -5.22 15.34 3.21
CA ASP A 87 -4.05 15.97 2.61
C ASP A 87 -3.99 17.49 2.88
N VAL A 88 -2.93 18.14 2.41
CA VAL A 88 -2.73 19.60 2.58
C VAL A 88 -3.83 20.45 1.91
N GLY A 89 -4.57 19.89 0.95
CA GLY A 89 -5.72 20.51 0.31
C GLY A 89 -7.04 20.22 1.01
N CYS A 90 -7.02 19.64 2.21
CA CYS A 90 -8.19 19.18 2.97
C CYS A 90 -9.04 18.13 2.24
N ARG A 91 -8.50 17.46 1.23
CA ARG A 91 -9.14 16.31 0.58
C ARG A 91 -8.89 15.08 1.42
N ASN A 92 -9.85 14.18 1.47
CA ASN A 92 -9.73 12.96 2.27
C ASN A 92 -9.47 11.77 1.37
N THR A 93 -8.52 10.94 1.79
CA THR A 93 -8.21 9.66 1.17
C THR A 93 -8.59 8.57 2.14
N VAL A 94 -9.44 7.65 1.71
CA VAL A 94 -9.70 6.39 2.39
C VAL A 94 -8.71 5.36 1.88
N PHE A 95 -8.00 4.73 2.79
CA PHE A 95 -7.05 3.67 2.49
C PHE A 95 -7.65 2.29 2.76
N GLY A 96 -7.17 1.26 2.05
CA GLY A 96 -7.52 -0.13 2.31
C GLY A 96 -7.20 -0.50 3.75
N ALA A 97 -8.10 -1.21 4.43
CA ALA A 97 -7.88 -1.61 5.83
C ALA A 97 -6.65 -2.52 5.96
N GLN A 98 -6.55 -3.54 5.12
CA GLN A 98 -5.41 -4.44 5.06
C GLN A 98 -4.23 -3.80 4.34
N ALA A 99 -3.02 -4.10 4.82
CA ALA A 99 -1.80 -3.71 4.12
C ALA A 99 -1.56 -4.65 2.92
N GLN A 100 -1.45 -4.09 1.71
CA GLN A 100 -1.01 -4.81 0.53
C GLN A 100 0.51 -5.05 0.62
N VAL A 101 0.93 -6.31 0.47
CA VAL A 101 2.32 -6.73 0.64
C VAL A 101 2.81 -7.59 -0.52
N ALA A 102 4.06 -7.40 -0.91
CA ALA A 102 4.69 -8.15 -2.00
C ALA A 102 5.44 -9.41 -1.54
N SER A 103 5.39 -9.77 -0.24
CA SER A 103 6.17 -10.84 0.40
C SER A 103 6.27 -12.12 -0.43
N ARG A 104 5.15 -12.58 -0.99
CA ARG A 104 5.05 -13.82 -1.79
C ARG A 104 5.65 -13.72 -3.20
N HIS A 105 5.85 -12.51 -3.68
CA HIS A 105 6.35 -12.22 -5.03
C HIS A 105 7.78 -11.66 -5.02
N LEU A 106 8.34 -11.34 -3.85
CA LEU A 106 9.66 -10.71 -3.75
C LEU A 106 10.77 -11.54 -4.39
N ASP A 107 10.78 -12.86 -4.21
CA ASP A 107 11.83 -13.72 -4.78
C ASP A 107 11.87 -13.61 -6.31
N GLN A 108 10.70 -13.59 -6.97
CA GLN A 108 10.58 -13.40 -8.41
C GLN A 108 10.96 -11.97 -8.84
N MET A 109 10.58 -10.96 -8.06
CA MET A 109 10.93 -9.56 -8.32
C MET A 109 12.45 -9.34 -8.19
N VAL A 110 13.11 -9.96 -7.21
CA VAL A 110 14.57 -9.92 -7.08
C VAL A 110 15.23 -10.61 -8.27
N GLN A 111 14.71 -11.77 -8.69
CA GLN A 111 15.22 -12.49 -9.86
C GLN A 111 14.99 -11.73 -11.18
N SER A 112 14.00 -10.84 -11.27
CA SER A 112 13.81 -9.95 -12.42
C SER A 112 14.74 -8.73 -12.43
N GLY A 113 15.64 -8.62 -11.45
CA GLY A 113 16.66 -7.58 -11.37
C GLY A 113 16.19 -6.30 -10.65
N ILE A 114 15.04 -6.32 -10.00
CA ILE A 114 14.54 -5.16 -9.22
C ILE A 114 15.38 -5.00 -7.96
N VAL A 115 15.84 -3.77 -7.72
CA VAL A 115 16.71 -3.44 -6.56
C VAL A 115 16.15 -2.33 -5.68
N HIS A 116 15.12 -1.61 -6.14
CA HIS A 116 14.47 -0.56 -5.35
C HIS A 116 13.09 -1.04 -4.87
N TYR A 117 12.89 -1.01 -3.55
CA TYR A 117 11.65 -1.42 -2.90
C TYR A 117 11.21 -0.35 -1.92
N ARG A 118 9.97 0.12 -2.08
CA ARG A 118 9.38 1.18 -1.27
C ARG A 118 8.41 0.59 -0.25
N LEU A 119 8.49 1.07 0.98
CA LEU A 119 7.53 0.79 2.04
C LEU A 119 6.79 2.10 2.35
N GLU A 120 5.49 2.12 2.15
CA GLU A 120 4.64 3.28 2.40
C GLU A 120 3.78 3.03 3.63
N PHE A 121 3.72 4.03 4.51
CA PHE A 121 2.94 3.99 5.74
C PHE A 121 1.97 5.17 5.74
N VAL A 122 0.81 4.97 6.36
CA VAL A 122 -0.27 5.95 6.40
C VAL A 122 -0.43 6.51 7.82
N HIS A 123 -0.73 5.64 8.78
CA HIS A 123 -1.12 6.01 10.14
C HIS A 123 -0.58 5.04 11.21
N GLU A 124 0.19 4.05 10.77
CA GLU A 124 0.84 3.02 11.54
C GLU A 124 1.69 3.63 12.65
N SER A 125 1.77 2.93 13.78
CA SER A 125 2.57 3.39 14.92
C SER A 125 4.07 3.32 14.60
N ALA A 126 4.88 4.11 15.30
CA ALA A 126 6.33 4.03 15.19
C ALA A 126 6.87 2.62 15.48
N GLU A 127 6.19 1.84 16.33
CA GLU A 127 6.53 0.44 16.58
C GLU A 127 6.25 -0.43 15.34
N THR A 128 5.06 -0.31 14.76
CA THR A 128 4.67 -1.02 13.53
C THR A 128 5.64 -0.72 12.39
N VAL A 129 5.98 0.56 12.16
CA VAL A 129 6.95 0.98 11.13
C VAL A 129 8.31 0.31 11.35
N ARG A 130 8.82 0.29 12.59
CA ARG A 130 10.09 -0.39 12.93
C ARG A 130 10.01 -1.89 12.67
N GLN A 131 8.93 -2.55 13.08
CA GLN A 131 8.75 -3.99 12.93
C GLN A 131 8.66 -4.40 11.45
N VAL A 132 7.86 -3.69 10.65
CA VAL A 132 7.74 -3.93 9.20
C VAL A 132 9.09 -3.71 8.52
N SER A 133 9.75 -2.57 8.76
CA SER A 133 11.05 -2.24 8.16
C SER A 133 12.12 -3.27 8.53
N ALA A 134 12.15 -3.73 9.80
CA ALA A 134 13.08 -4.75 10.25
C ALA A 134 12.81 -6.13 9.62
N ALA A 135 11.55 -6.47 9.35
CA ALA A 135 11.18 -7.71 8.68
C ALA A 135 11.68 -7.71 7.23
N PHE A 136 11.41 -6.65 6.45
CA PHE A 136 11.94 -6.51 5.09
C PHE A 136 13.47 -6.50 5.06
N LYS A 137 14.12 -5.77 5.97
CA LYS A 137 15.59 -5.78 6.10
C LYS A 137 16.13 -7.18 6.36
N SER A 138 15.46 -7.97 7.20
CA SER A 138 15.85 -9.36 7.48
C SER A 138 15.75 -10.23 6.23
N TYR A 139 14.68 -10.06 5.43
CA TYR A 139 14.50 -10.76 4.16
C TYR A 139 15.60 -10.40 3.15
N PHE A 140 15.80 -9.11 2.87
CA PHE A 140 16.81 -8.67 1.90
C PHE A 140 18.26 -8.99 2.34
N SER A 141 18.50 -9.17 3.64
CA SER A 141 19.80 -9.65 4.15
C SER A 141 19.97 -11.17 4.16
N GLY A 142 18.99 -11.94 3.66
CA GLY A 142 19.01 -13.40 3.62
C GLY A 142 18.82 -14.09 4.97
N LYS A 143 18.44 -13.37 6.03
CA LYS A 143 18.24 -13.94 7.38
C LYS A 143 16.93 -14.69 7.53
N ILE A 144 15.93 -14.34 6.71
CA ILE A 144 14.62 -15.00 6.66
C ILE A 144 14.20 -15.16 5.20
N ASN A 145 13.36 -16.16 4.93
CA ASN A 145 12.75 -16.36 3.61
C ASN A 145 11.43 -15.58 3.46
N ALA A 146 10.88 -15.56 2.26
CA ALA A 146 9.61 -14.90 1.91
C ALA A 146 8.44 -15.36 2.79
N ALA A 147 8.32 -16.67 3.05
CA ALA A 147 7.25 -17.21 3.90
C ALA A 147 7.33 -16.71 5.35
N THR A 148 8.54 -16.61 5.90
CA THR A 148 8.74 -16.06 7.25
C THR A 148 8.47 -14.55 7.28
N LEU A 149 8.81 -13.82 6.21
CA LEU A 149 8.44 -12.41 6.06
C LEU A 149 6.92 -12.26 6.08
N ASP A 150 6.20 -13.02 5.26
CA ASP A 150 4.72 -13.02 5.17
C ASP A 150 4.08 -13.22 6.55
N GLN A 151 4.52 -14.25 7.28
CA GLN A 151 4.04 -14.55 8.63
C GLN A 151 4.32 -13.44 9.64
N ARG A 152 5.46 -12.73 9.52
CA ARG A 152 5.77 -11.60 10.39
C ARG A 152 4.88 -10.41 10.07
N LEU A 153 4.71 -10.08 8.80
CA LEU A 153 3.86 -8.96 8.37
C LEU A 153 2.40 -9.19 8.79
N GLN A 154 1.88 -10.41 8.64
CA GLN A 154 0.54 -10.79 9.08
C GLN A 154 0.29 -10.57 10.58
N LYS A 155 1.32 -10.69 11.42
CA LYS A 155 1.23 -10.47 12.88
C LYS A 155 1.35 -9.00 13.28
N VAL A 156 2.03 -8.20 12.45
CA VAL A 156 2.37 -6.80 12.75
C VAL A 156 1.31 -5.84 12.21
N ALA A 157 0.67 -6.18 11.08
CA ALA A 157 -0.37 -5.37 10.47
C ALA A 157 -1.70 -5.51 11.26
N PRO A 158 -2.27 -4.43 11.82
CA PRO A 158 -3.43 -4.50 12.71
C PRO A 158 -4.67 -5.15 12.09
N GLU A 159 -4.96 -4.79 10.84
CA GLU A 159 -6.10 -5.31 10.06
C GLU A 159 -5.70 -6.53 9.21
N GLY A 160 -4.45 -7.00 9.34
CA GLY A 160 -3.86 -8.06 8.52
C GLY A 160 -3.25 -7.57 7.21
N ILE A 161 -2.85 -8.53 6.37
CA ILE A 161 -2.22 -8.29 5.07
C ILE A 161 -3.07 -8.86 3.92
N THR A 162 -2.79 -8.39 2.71
CA THR A 162 -3.37 -8.89 1.45
C THR A 162 -2.31 -8.83 0.35
N GLU A 163 -2.43 -9.66 -0.69
CA GLU A 163 -1.63 -9.50 -1.92
C GLU A 163 -2.23 -8.39 -2.81
N GLY A 164 -3.52 -8.07 -2.60
CA GLY A 164 -4.23 -7.04 -3.35
C GLY A 164 -4.09 -7.23 -4.86
N SER A 165 -3.70 -6.17 -5.57
CA SER A 165 -3.52 -6.21 -7.02
C SER A 165 -2.33 -7.03 -7.50
N LEU A 166 -1.41 -7.44 -6.62
CA LEU A 166 -0.25 -8.25 -7.01
C LEU A 166 -0.63 -9.69 -7.38
N PHE A 167 -1.76 -10.17 -6.85
CA PHE A 167 -2.25 -11.51 -7.10
C PHE A 167 -3.35 -11.52 -8.17
N VAL A 168 -3.26 -12.47 -9.10
CA VAL A 168 -4.33 -12.78 -10.05
C VAL A 168 -4.76 -14.23 -9.83
N PRO A 169 -6.05 -14.50 -9.55
CA PRO A 169 -6.57 -15.86 -9.48
C PRO A 169 -6.43 -16.61 -10.80
N ASP A 170 -6.09 -17.90 -10.78
CA ASP A 170 -5.93 -18.72 -11.99
C ASP A 170 -7.16 -18.73 -12.91
N ASP A 171 -8.35 -18.49 -12.35
CA ASP A 171 -9.63 -18.52 -13.02
C ASP A 171 -10.23 -17.13 -13.25
N TYR A 172 -9.45 -16.05 -13.21
CA TYR A 172 -9.95 -14.67 -13.39
C TYR A 172 -10.70 -14.41 -14.71
N LEU A 173 -10.48 -15.23 -15.75
CA LEU A 173 -11.23 -15.17 -17.01
C LEU A 173 -12.60 -15.86 -16.94
N LYS A 174 -12.86 -16.66 -15.90
CA LYS A 174 -14.17 -17.24 -15.62
C LYS A 174 -14.98 -16.22 -14.83
N LEU A 175 -15.69 -15.34 -15.53
CA LEU A 175 -16.72 -14.52 -14.91
C LEU A 175 -17.77 -15.46 -14.30
N PRO A 176 -18.01 -15.45 -12.98
CA PRO A 176 -19.13 -16.17 -12.40
C PRO A 176 -20.38 -15.45 -12.89
N VAL A 177 -20.91 -15.92 -14.02
CA VAL A 177 -22.15 -15.41 -14.58
C VAL A 177 -23.22 -15.57 -13.50
N MET A 178 -23.81 -14.43 -13.15
CA MET A 178 -24.97 -14.27 -12.28
C MET A 178 -25.96 -15.42 -12.52
N GLN A 179 -26.10 -16.31 -11.53
CA GLN A 179 -27.23 -17.23 -11.44
C GLN A 179 -28.39 -16.52 -10.73
#